data_AF-A0A812Y542-F1
#
_entry.id   AF-A0A812Y542-F1
#
_cell.length_a   1.000
_cell.length_b   1.000
_cell.length_c   1.000
_cell.angle_alpha   90.00
_cell.angle_beta   90.00
_cell.angle_gamma   90.00
#
_symmetry.space_group_name_H-M   'P 1'
#
loop_
_entity.id
_entity.type
_entity.pdbx_description
1 polymer ?
#
loop_
_entity_poly.entity_id
_entity_poly.type
_entity_poly.pdbx_seq_one_letter_code
_entity_poly.pdbx_strand_id
1 'polypeptide(L)'
;MEWVFFFVYFAELCLRIFVLRFAWVYQATSGIMYMNLFDAVLVIIHGADILLLAGASGEQASSVRTFKLLRLVRTARIIKTVAVFRELRLLVSSMLASLGTLFWSIVLLLVVKVGFALMISQALQDFVLDEGQDLDTRKLINSFYGSFLKALFTMFEVTYSGGWPSRFRPLVDFVNPWYSLLLLSYVTLVVFALLRIVTAIFLKETLANAANDAELQIDESKRTSQMYQSKLKDVFHTMDGDDSGSVSYQEFIEHLDHPIIKRYMALLDIHVHDVRNLFDILDDGDGKITVE
;
A
#
# COMPACT_ATOMS: atom_id res chain seq x y z
N MET A 1 -14.75 -28.96 -6.68
CA MET A 1 -14.94 -27.53 -6.33
C MET A 1 -13.71 -26.68 -6.65
N GLU A 2 -12.51 -27.00 -6.16
CA GLU A 2 -11.31 -26.18 -6.40
C GLU A 2 -10.93 -26.02 -7.88
N TRP A 3 -11.02 -27.10 -8.66
CA TRP A 3 -10.82 -27.09 -10.12
C TRP A 3 -11.78 -26.16 -10.85
N VAL A 4 -13.03 -26.10 -10.42
CA VAL A 4 -14.05 -25.21 -11.02
C VAL A 4 -13.70 -23.76 -10.75
N PHE A 5 -13.36 -23.41 -9.51
CA PHE A 5 -12.91 -22.06 -9.17
C PHE A 5 -11.65 -21.67 -9.96
N PHE A 6 -10.65 -22.56 -10.03
CA PHE A 6 -9.45 -22.30 -10.82
C PHE A 6 -9.79 -22.00 -12.29
N PHE A 7 -10.62 -22.83 -12.92
CA PHE A 7 -10.97 -22.66 -14.33
C PHE A 7 -11.73 -21.36 -14.59
N VAL A 8 -12.65 -20.99 -13.69
CA VAL A 8 -13.39 -19.72 -13.77
C VAL A 8 -12.44 -18.53 -13.68
N TYR A 9 -11.55 -18.50 -12.68
CA TYR A 9 -10.58 -17.40 -12.52
C TYR A 9 -9.55 -17.35 -13.66
N PHE A 10 -9.13 -18.52 -14.16
CA PHE A 10 -8.24 -18.60 -15.31
C PHE A 10 -8.92 -18.06 -16.58
N ALA A 11 -10.18 -18.44 -16.81
CA ALA A 11 -10.96 -17.92 -17.94
C ALA A 11 -11.19 -16.40 -17.83
N GLU A 12 -11.53 -15.89 -16.63
CA GLU A 12 -11.65 -14.45 -16.35
C GLU A 12 -10.35 -13.71 -16.67
N LEU A 13 -9.21 -14.24 -16.23
CA LEU A 13 -7.88 -13.68 -16.49
C LEU A 13 -7.58 -13.64 -18.00
N CYS A 14 -7.78 -14.76 -18.70
CA CYS A 14 -7.58 -14.83 -20.16
C CYS A 14 -8.47 -13.84 -20.91
N LEU A 15 -9.74 -13.70 -20.50
CA LEU A 15 -10.69 -12.78 -21.11
C LEU A 15 -10.25 -11.32 -20.88
N ARG A 16 -9.82 -10.96 -19.67
CA ARG A 16 -9.28 -9.62 -19.38
C ARG A 16 -8.05 -9.30 -20.21
N ILE A 17 -7.10 -10.24 -20.32
CA ILE A 17 -5.90 -10.05 -21.15
C ILE A 17 -6.30 -9.88 -22.63
N PHE A 18 -7.26 -10.67 -23.12
CA PHE A 18 -7.71 -10.61 -24.50
C PHE A 18 -8.42 -9.30 -24.85
N VAL A 19 -9.30 -8.81 -23.96
CA VAL A 19 -10.08 -7.59 -24.16
C VAL A 19 -9.21 -6.33 -23.98
N LEU A 20 -8.42 -6.27 -22.90
CA LEU A 20 -7.66 -5.06 -22.54
C LEU A 20 -6.29 -5.00 -23.23
N ARG A 21 -5.75 -6.12 -23.75
CA ARG A 21 -4.48 -6.20 -24.49
C ARG A 21 -3.35 -5.45 -23.78
N PHE A 22 -2.72 -4.46 -24.43
CA PHE A 22 -1.63 -3.68 -23.85
C PHE A 22 -2.09 -2.83 -22.65
N ALA A 23 -3.34 -2.37 -22.66
CA ALA A 23 -3.95 -1.64 -21.54
C ALA A 23 -4.10 -2.52 -20.28
N TRP A 24 -4.04 -3.85 -20.41
CA TRP A 24 -4.07 -4.76 -19.25
C TRP A 24 -2.82 -4.62 -18.37
N VAL A 25 -1.65 -4.40 -18.99
CA VAL A 25 -0.36 -4.23 -18.29
C VAL A 25 -0.10 -2.77 -17.98
N TYR A 26 -0.33 -1.90 -18.96
CA TYR A 26 0.04 -0.50 -18.90
C TYR A 26 -1.06 0.37 -19.47
N GLN A 27 -1.64 1.20 -18.62
CA GLN A 27 -2.64 2.19 -19.01
C GLN A 27 -1.99 3.58 -18.98
N ALA A 28 -2.06 4.32 -20.09
CA ALA A 28 -1.41 5.63 -20.22
C ALA A 28 -1.80 6.63 -19.11
N THR A 29 -3.02 6.49 -18.56
CA THR A 29 -3.56 7.36 -17.51
C THR A 29 -3.14 6.98 -16.09
N SER A 30 -2.77 5.71 -15.84
CA SER A 30 -2.58 5.18 -14.47
C SER A 30 -1.29 4.37 -14.29
N GLY A 31 -0.47 4.24 -15.33
CA GLY A 31 0.78 3.49 -15.31
C GLY A 31 0.58 1.98 -15.31
N ILE A 32 1.47 1.27 -14.61
CA ILE A 32 1.47 -0.20 -14.54
C ILE A 32 0.31 -0.68 -13.65
N MET A 33 -0.49 -1.61 -14.15
CA MET A 33 -1.61 -2.18 -13.39
C MET A 33 -1.16 -3.31 -12.46
N TYR A 34 -0.53 -2.97 -11.33
CA TYR A 34 0.00 -3.94 -10.36
C TYR A 34 -1.03 -4.97 -9.87
N MET A 35 -2.30 -4.58 -9.72
CA MET A 35 -3.37 -5.48 -9.28
C MET A 35 -3.71 -6.56 -10.32
N ASN A 36 -3.58 -6.26 -11.62
CA ASN A 36 -3.78 -7.23 -12.69
C ASN A 36 -2.62 -8.23 -12.73
N LEU A 37 -1.39 -7.75 -12.55
CA LEU A 37 -0.21 -8.62 -12.48
C LEU A 37 -0.25 -9.52 -11.25
N PHE A 38 -0.63 -8.97 -10.09
CA PHE A 38 -0.83 -9.73 -8.86
C PHE A 38 -1.88 -10.83 -9.03
N ASP A 39 -3.00 -10.54 -9.69
CA ASP A 39 -4.02 -11.53 -10.01
C ASP A 39 -3.50 -12.66 -10.90
N ALA A 40 -2.74 -12.33 -11.95
CA ALA A 40 -2.13 -13.31 -12.82
C ALA A 40 -1.19 -14.25 -12.03
N VAL A 41 -0.37 -13.70 -11.15
CA VAL A 41 0.52 -14.47 -10.26
C VAL A 41 -0.28 -15.40 -9.35
N LEU A 42 -1.37 -14.91 -8.74
CA LEU A 42 -2.22 -15.75 -7.88
C LEU A 42 -2.88 -16.90 -8.63
N VAL A 43 -3.32 -16.69 -9.87
CA VAL A 43 -3.89 -17.75 -10.70
C VAL A 43 -2.82 -18.78 -11.07
N ILE A 44 -1.61 -18.33 -11.45
CA ILE A 44 -0.48 -19.22 -11.76
C ILE A 44 -0.08 -20.07 -10.54
N ILE A 45 0.07 -19.45 -9.36
CA ILE A 45 0.40 -20.17 -8.12
C ILE A 45 -0.69 -21.20 -7.77
N HIS A 46 -1.98 -20.84 -7.96
CA HIS A 46 -3.07 -21.77 -7.71
C HIS A 46 -3.07 -22.96 -8.70
N GLY A 47 -2.75 -22.72 -9.96
CA GLY A 47 -2.58 -23.78 -10.96
C GLY A 47 -1.42 -24.71 -10.62
N ALA A 48 -0.28 -24.14 -10.21
CA ALA A 48 0.88 -24.91 -9.77
C ALA A 48 0.57 -25.77 -8.53
N ASP A 49 -0.14 -25.22 -7.54
CA ASP A 49 -0.57 -25.95 -6.34
C ASP A 49 -1.47 -27.15 -6.69
N ILE A 50 -2.44 -26.95 -7.59
CA ILE A 50 -3.34 -28.03 -8.05
C ILE A 50 -2.57 -29.12 -8.81
N LEU A 51 -1.66 -28.74 -9.72
CA LEU A 51 -0.86 -29.68 -10.50
C LEU A 51 0.09 -30.50 -9.61
N LEU A 52 0.76 -29.83 -8.66
CA LEU A 52 1.67 -30.46 -7.70
C LEU A 52 0.93 -31.41 -6.76
N LEU A 53 -0.27 -31.05 -6.30
CA LEU A 53 -1.10 -31.91 -5.45
C LEU A 53 -1.71 -33.10 -6.22
N ALA A 54 -2.02 -32.94 -7.50
CA ALA A 54 -2.53 -34.01 -8.34
C ALA A 54 -1.45 -35.05 -8.70
N GLY A 55 -0.19 -34.63 -8.81
CA GLY A 55 0.95 -35.51 -9.11
C GLY A 55 1.63 -36.12 -7.89
N ALA A 56 1.29 -35.70 -6.66
CA ALA A 56 1.93 -36.18 -5.44
C ALA A 56 1.31 -37.50 -4.93
N SER A 57 1.74 -38.63 -5.48
CA SER A 57 1.52 -39.97 -4.91
C SER A 57 2.86 -40.62 -4.55
N GLY A 58 3.04 -40.98 -3.27
CA GLY A 58 4.25 -41.66 -2.76
C GLY A 58 5.21 -40.79 -1.93
N GLU A 59 6.41 -41.32 -1.65
CA GLU A 59 7.44 -40.95 -0.64
C GLU A 59 7.84 -39.46 -0.50
N GLN A 60 7.33 -38.55 -1.33
CA GLN A 60 7.60 -37.11 -1.32
C GLN A 60 6.76 -36.31 -0.29
N ALA A 61 6.07 -36.98 0.64
CA ALA A 61 5.15 -36.38 1.59
C ALA A 61 5.78 -35.31 2.53
N SER A 62 7.10 -35.36 2.75
CA SER A 62 7.84 -34.34 3.52
C SER A 62 7.99 -33.03 2.74
N SER A 63 8.30 -33.07 1.45
CA SER A 63 8.37 -31.88 0.57
C SER A 63 7.00 -31.26 0.34
N VAL A 64 5.93 -32.08 0.29
CA VAL A 64 4.53 -31.59 0.23
C VAL A 64 4.19 -30.70 1.43
N ARG A 65 4.84 -30.88 2.60
CA ARG A 65 4.59 -30.07 3.80
C ARG A 65 4.99 -28.60 3.61
N THR A 66 6.06 -28.32 2.87
CA THR A 66 6.47 -26.96 2.51
C THR A 66 5.52 -26.35 1.49
N PHE A 67 5.02 -27.14 0.54
CA PHE A 67 4.01 -26.69 -0.43
C PHE A 67 2.62 -26.46 0.18
N LYS A 68 2.30 -27.00 1.37
CA LYS A 68 1.07 -26.64 2.11
C LYS A 68 0.99 -25.16 2.45
N LEU A 69 2.12 -24.45 2.55
CA LEU A 69 2.14 -22.99 2.75
C LEU A 69 1.59 -22.23 1.53
N LEU A 70 1.65 -22.80 0.32
CA LEU A 70 1.03 -22.20 -0.87
C LEU A 70 -0.50 -22.12 -0.76
N ARG A 71 -1.13 -22.92 0.11
CA ARG A 71 -2.57 -22.79 0.39
C ARG A 71 -2.91 -21.44 1.01
N LEU A 72 -1.99 -20.81 1.75
CA LEU A 72 -2.18 -19.46 2.30
C LEU A 72 -2.25 -18.37 1.22
N VAL A 73 -1.67 -18.63 0.04
CA VAL A 73 -1.74 -17.72 -1.11
C VAL A 73 -3.18 -17.63 -1.64
N ARG A 74 -4.00 -18.68 -1.44
CA ARG A 74 -5.44 -18.62 -1.76
C ARG A 74 -6.16 -17.60 -0.89
N THR A 75 -5.76 -17.45 0.37
CA THR A 75 -6.30 -16.44 1.30
C THR A 75 -5.89 -15.02 0.92
N ALA A 76 -4.75 -14.84 0.24
CA ALA A 76 -4.31 -13.55 -0.28
C ALA A 76 -5.29 -12.94 -1.31
N ARG A 77 -6.22 -13.73 -1.86
CA ARG A 77 -7.33 -13.23 -2.68
C ARG A 77 -8.25 -12.26 -1.94
N ILE A 78 -8.29 -12.31 -0.60
CA ILE A 78 -9.06 -11.35 0.21
C ILE A 78 -8.57 -9.90 0.00
N ILE A 79 -7.29 -9.73 -0.39
CA ILE A 79 -6.71 -8.43 -0.72
C ILE A 79 -7.44 -7.80 -1.91
N LYS A 80 -7.95 -8.60 -2.87
CA LYS A 80 -8.81 -8.08 -3.95
C LYS A 80 -10.10 -7.50 -3.38
N THR A 81 -10.76 -8.22 -2.48
CA THR A 81 -12.00 -7.75 -1.84
C THR A 81 -11.75 -6.46 -1.06
N VAL A 82 -10.62 -6.38 -0.36
CA VAL A 82 -10.16 -5.17 0.34
C VAL A 82 -9.90 -4.02 -0.65
N ALA A 83 -9.35 -4.30 -1.84
CA ALA A 83 -9.08 -3.32 -2.88
C ALA A 83 -10.34 -2.79 -3.60
N VAL A 84 -11.52 -3.42 -3.41
CA VAL A 84 -12.81 -2.88 -3.87
C VAL A 84 -13.20 -1.65 -3.06
N PHE A 85 -12.82 -1.61 -1.78
CA PHE A 85 -13.10 -0.47 -0.91
C PHE A 85 -12.09 0.64 -1.18
N ARG A 86 -12.60 1.78 -1.67
CA ARG A 86 -11.80 2.97 -1.99
C ARG A 86 -10.91 3.37 -0.80
N GLU A 87 -11.47 3.43 0.40
CA GLU A 87 -10.73 3.83 1.61
C GLU A 87 -9.57 2.88 1.94
N LEU A 88 -9.80 1.56 1.85
CA LEU A 88 -8.74 0.57 2.12
C LEU A 88 -7.68 0.59 1.02
N ARG A 89 -8.07 0.78 -0.25
CA ARG A 89 -7.14 0.91 -1.37
C ARG A 89 -6.22 2.12 -1.19
N LEU A 90 -6.75 3.26 -0.75
CA LEU A 90 -5.95 4.45 -0.46
C LEU A 90 -4.94 4.16 0.64
N LEU A 91 -5.37 3.61 1.79
CA LEU A 91 -4.46 3.22 2.88
C LEU A 91 -3.35 2.26 2.42
N VAL A 92 -3.70 1.21 1.67
CA VAL A 92 -2.72 0.24 1.15
C VAL A 92 -1.77 0.91 0.16
N SER A 93 -2.25 1.77 -0.74
CA SER A 93 -1.42 2.53 -1.67
C SER A 93 -0.41 3.40 -0.93
N SER A 94 -0.84 4.15 0.09
CA SER A 94 0.03 4.99 0.90
C SER A 94 1.07 4.16 1.68
N MET A 95 0.69 2.97 2.19
CA MET A 95 1.62 2.04 2.83
C MET A 95 2.65 1.45 1.86
N LEU A 96 2.23 1.08 0.64
CA LEU A 96 3.12 0.55 -0.39
C LEU A 96 4.12 1.61 -0.86
N ALA A 97 3.70 2.87 -0.96
CA ALA A 97 4.58 3.98 -1.28
C ALA A 97 5.67 4.18 -0.22
N SER A 98 5.36 3.98 1.07
CA SER A 98 6.34 4.08 2.18
C SER A 98 7.15 2.81 2.44
N LEU A 99 6.95 1.72 1.67
CA LEU A 99 7.76 0.51 1.80
C LEU A 99 9.24 0.73 1.50
N GLY A 100 9.57 1.65 0.58
CA GLY A 100 10.97 1.95 0.24
C GLY A 100 11.76 2.46 1.45
N THR A 101 11.21 3.43 2.18
CA THR A 101 11.83 3.99 3.39
C THR A 101 11.83 2.99 4.55
N LEU A 102 10.76 2.20 4.69
CA LEU A 102 10.66 1.14 5.68
C LEU A 102 11.70 0.03 5.42
N PHE A 103 11.92 -0.36 4.17
CA PHE A 103 12.91 -1.36 3.79
C PHE A 103 14.31 -0.94 4.23
N TRP A 104 14.74 0.28 3.89
CA TRP A 104 16.05 0.79 4.29
C TRP A 104 16.20 0.91 5.81
N SER A 105 15.12 1.27 6.50
CA SER A 105 15.08 1.31 7.97
C SER A 105 15.28 -0.08 8.59
N ILE A 106 14.65 -1.12 8.02
CA ILE A 106 14.83 -2.51 8.44
C ILE A 106 16.25 -2.98 8.16
N VAL A 107 16.82 -2.63 7.00
CA VAL A 107 18.22 -2.94 6.66
C VAL A 107 19.17 -2.31 7.67
N LEU A 108 19.00 -1.03 8.01
CA LEU A 108 19.79 -0.36 9.04
C LEU A 108 19.69 -1.07 10.39
N LEU A 109 18.48 -1.38 10.84
CA LEU A 109 18.26 -2.13 12.08
C LEU A 109 18.91 -3.52 12.04
N LEU A 110 18.89 -4.20 10.89
CA LEU A 110 19.52 -5.50 10.71
C LEU A 110 21.04 -5.39 10.82
N VAL A 111 21.66 -4.40 10.18
CA VAL A 111 23.12 -4.17 10.25
C VAL A 111 23.56 -3.95 11.70
N VAL A 112 22.84 -3.12 12.46
CA VAL A 112 23.14 -2.89 13.88
C VAL A 112 22.97 -4.18 14.70
N LYS A 113 21.89 -4.93 14.49
CA LYS A 113 21.66 -6.23 15.15
C LYS A 113 22.78 -7.23 14.86
N VAL A 114 23.22 -7.33 13.62
CA VAL A 114 24.32 -8.22 13.21
C VAL A 114 25.61 -7.84 13.92
N GLY A 115 25.93 -6.55 14.03
CA GLY A 115 27.11 -6.08 14.76
C GLY A 115 27.10 -6.51 16.23
N PHE A 116 25.99 -6.29 16.94
CA PHE A 116 25.85 -6.70 18.34
C PHE A 116 25.81 -8.23 18.51
N ALA A 117 25.14 -8.94 17.60
CA ALA A 117 25.07 -10.41 17.63
C ALA A 117 26.45 -11.06 17.45
N LEU A 118 27.27 -10.54 16.53
CA LEU A 118 28.64 -11.02 16.34
C LEU A 118 29.50 -10.72 17.57
N MET A 119 29.46 -9.48 18.07
CA MET A 119 30.24 -9.06 19.23
C MET A 119 29.95 -9.93 20.46
N ILE A 120 28.67 -10.19 20.76
CA ILE A 120 28.31 -11.01 21.92
C ILE A 120 28.61 -12.50 21.72
N SER A 121 28.43 -13.02 20.50
CA SER A 121 28.70 -14.43 20.20
C SER A 121 30.20 -14.73 20.31
N GLN A 122 31.06 -13.81 19.85
CA GLN A 122 32.51 -13.91 20.03
C GLN A 122 32.92 -13.77 21.49
N ALA A 123 32.39 -12.79 22.22
CA ALA A 123 32.75 -12.55 23.61
C ALA A 123 32.37 -13.71 24.56
N LEU A 124 31.29 -14.45 24.25
CA LEU A 124 30.82 -15.56 25.07
C LEU A 124 31.39 -16.92 24.65
N GLN A 125 32.15 -16.98 23.56
CA GLN A 125 32.69 -18.24 23.06
C GLN A 125 33.61 -18.91 24.08
N ASP A 126 34.49 -18.15 24.72
CA ASP A 126 35.42 -18.66 25.73
C ASP A 126 34.66 -19.20 26.96
N PHE A 127 33.65 -18.47 27.43
CA PHE A 127 32.80 -18.91 28.56
C PHE A 127 32.02 -20.19 28.24
N VAL A 128 31.51 -20.31 27.01
CA VAL A 128 30.76 -21.51 26.59
C VAL A 128 31.66 -22.72 26.46
N LEU A 129 32.94 -22.55 26.10
CA LEU A 129 33.90 -23.65 25.94
C LEU A 129 34.60 -24.07 27.24
N ASP A 130 34.63 -23.19 28.25
CA ASP A 130 35.27 -23.45 29.55
C ASP A 130 34.61 -24.61 30.32
N GLU A 131 35.34 -25.72 30.49
CA GLU A 131 34.91 -26.89 31.27
C GLU A 131 34.85 -26.66 32.78
N GLY A 132 35.44 -25.57 33.28
CA GLY A 132 35.39 -25.19 34.69
C GLY A 132 34.07 -24.54 35.12
N GLN A 133 33.21 -24.12 34.17
CA GLN A 133 31.94 -23.47 34.47
C GLN A 133 30.79 -24.47 34.62
N ASP A 134 29.77 -24.06 35.37
CA ASP A 134 28.53 -24.83 35.55
C ASP A 134 27.89 -25.23 34.19
N LEU A 135 27.56 -26.52 34.08
CA LEU A 135 27.09 -27.12 32.83
C LEU A 135 25.73 -26.55 32.39
N ASP A 136 24.83 -26.28 33.34
CA ASP A 136 23.49 -25.78 33.04
C ASP A 136 23.54 -24.33 32.56
N THR A 137 24.39 -23.52 33.18
CA THR A 137 24.68 -22.14 32.75
C THR A 137 25.28 -22.10 31.34
N ARG A 138 26.27 -22.95 31.04
CA ARG A 138 26.86 -23.06 29.69
C ARG A 138 25.83 -23.42 28.64
N LYS A 139 24.96 -24.41 28.92
CA LYS A 139 23.88 -24.82 28.01
C LYS A 139 22.88 -23.69 27.78
N LEU A 140 22.50 -22.96 28.83
CA LEU A 140 21.59 -21.82 28.74
C LEU A 140 22.17 -20.74 27.82
N ILE A 141 23.41 -20.33 28.05
CA ILE A 141 24.07 -19.27 27.26
C ILE A 141 24.31 -19.73 25.82
N ASN A 142 24.72 -20.98 25.62
CA ASN A 142 24.88 -21.58 24.28
C ASN A 142 23.55 -21.68 23.50
N SER A 143 22.41 -21.80 24.20
CA SER A 143 21.09 -21.80 23.56
C SER A 143 20.73 -20.44 22.95
N PHE A 144 21.21 -19.34 23.55
CA PHE A 144 20.94 -17.97 23.10
C PHE A 144 22.04 -17.40 22.21
N TYR A 145 23.31 -17.58 22.56
CA TYR A 145 24.44 -16.87 21.94
C TYR A 145 25.49 -17.79 21.31
N GLY A 146 25.29 -19.11 21.40
CA GLY A 146 26.30 -20.09 21.00
C GLY A 146 26.64 -20.16 19.51
N SER A 147 25.82 -19.53 18.66
CA SER A 147 26.15 -19.34 17.25
C SER A 147 25.65 -17.98 16.81
N PHE A 148 26.23 -17.43 15.75
CA PHE A 148 25.80 -16.16 15.18
C PHE A 148 24.28 -16.09 14.93
N LEU A 149 23.69 -17.12 14.32
CA LEU A 149 22.25 -17.13 14.02
C LEU A 149 21.39 -17.14 15.28
N LYS A 150 21.80 -17.88 16.31
CA LYS A 150 21.13 -17.87 17.62
C LYS A 150 21.22 -16.48 18.25
N ALA A 151 22.42 -15.88 18.26
CA ALA A 151 22.63 -14.55 18.80
C ALA A 151 21.83 -13.49 18.05
N LEU A 152 21.76 -13.58 16.71
CA LEU A 152 20.96 -12.70 15.87
C LEU A 152 19.46 -12.84 16.18
N PHE A 153 18.98 -14.07 16.36
CA PHE A 153 17.59 -14.33 16.76
C PHE A 153 17.28 -13.79 18.16
N THR A 154 18.20 -13.97 19.12
CA THR A 154 18.06 -13.38 20.46
C THR A 154 18.05 -11.85 20.40
N MET A 155 18.90 -11.23 19.60
CA MET A 155 18.87 -9.77 19.38
C MET A 155 17.54 -9.31 18.77
N PHE A 156 16.97 -10.10 17.86
CA PHE A 156 15.63 -9.86 17.31
C PHE A 156 14.55 -9.97 18.40
N GLU A 157 14.55 -11.02 19.23
CA GLU A 157 13.63 -11.17 20.35
C GLU A 157 13.72 -9.99 21.32
N VAL A 158 14.93 -9.59 21.69
CA VAL A 158 15.19 -8.44 22.58
C VAL A 158 14.60 -7.15 21.99
N THR A 159 14.73 -6.93 20.68
CA THR A 159 14.22 -5.71 20.02
C THR A 159 12.70 -5.61 20.05
N TYR A 160 11.98 -6.71 19.80
CA TYR A 160 10.53 -6.64 19.57
C TYR A 160 9.68 -7.17 20.73
N SER A 161 10.15 -8.17 21.47
CA SER A 161 9.34 -8.80 22.53
C SER A 161 9.34 -8.01 23.84
N GLY A 162 10.30 -7.10 24.03
CA GLY A 162 10.52 -6.43 25.33
C GLY A 162 11.01 -7.37 26.45
N GLY A 163 11.13 -8.67 26.18
CA GLY A 163 11.65 -9.69 27.09
C GLY A 163 13.17 -9.66 27.26
N TRP A 164 13.80 -8.49 27.08
CA TRP A 164 15.25 -8.34 27.22
C TRP A 164 15.81 -8.75 28.60
N PRO A 165 15.10 -8.58 29.75
CA PRO A 165 15.66 -8.99 31.03
C PRO A 165 15.91 -10.49 31.13
N SER A 166 15.06 -11.34 30.53
CA SER A 166 15.22 -12.79 30.59
C SER A 166 16.39 -13.30 29.73
N ARG A 167 16.76 -12.56 28.68
CA ARG A 167 17.89 -12.89 27.81
C ARG A 167 19.20 -12.29 28.27
N PHE A 168 19.15 -11.16 28.98
CA PHE A 168 20.34 -10.40 29.40
C PHE A 168 20.75 -10.63 30.85
N ARG A 169 19.82 -10.86 31.79
CA ARG A 169 20.19 -11.13 33.20
C ARG A 169 21.14 -12.32 33.37
N PRO A 170 20.95 -13.48 32.69
CA PRO A 170 21.87 -14.60 32.84
C PRO A 170 23.33 -14.25 32.47
N LEU A 171 23.55 -13.29 31.57
CA LEU A 171 24.89 -12.82 31.20
C LEU A 171 25.54 -11.99 32.30
N VAL A 172 24.74 -11.13 32.95
CA VAL A 172 25.22 -10.25 34.02
C VAL A 172 25.48 -11.04 35.30
N ASP A 173 24.57 -11.96 35.64
CA ASP A 173 24.59 -12.68 36.91
C ASP A 173 25.59 -13.85 36.89
N PHE A 174 25.73 -14.57 35.77
CA PHE A 174 26.55 -15.79 35.71
C PHE A 174 27.86 -15.68 34.92
N VAL A 175 28.04 -14.66 34.06
CA VAL A 175 29.28 -14.50 33.27
C VAL A 175 30.11 -13.35 33.81
N ASN A 176 29.63 -12.13 33.62
CA ASN A 176 30.35 -10.94 34.05
C ASN A 176 29.42 -9.71 34.10
N PRO A 177 29.40 -8.96 35.21
CA PRO A 177 28.63 -7.72 35.30
C PRO A 177 28.95 -6.67 34.23
N TRP A 178 30.16 -6.66 33.66
CA TRP A 178 30.56 -5.70 32.62
C TRP A 178 29.73 -5.82 31.33
N TYR A 179 29.15 -6.99 31.03
CA TYR A 179 28.23 -7.15 29.90
C TYR A 179 26.99 -6.26 30.03
N SER A 180 26.61 -5.85 31.25
CA SER A 180 25.48 -4.94 31.48
C SER A 180 25.61 -3.64 30.69
N LEU A 181 26.81 -3.07 30.56
CA LEU A 181 27.04 -1.80 29.86
C LEU A 181 26.75 -1.94 28.36
N LEU A 182 27.27 -3.00 27.75
CA LEU A 182 27.04 -3.33 26.35
C LEU A 182 25.55 -3.60 26.09
N LEU A 183 24.91 -4.39 26.93
CA LEU A 183 23.50 -4.77 26.80
C LEU A 183 22.55 -3.59 27.00
N LEU A 184 22.81 -2.74 28.00
CA LEU A 184 22.03 -1.51 28.23
C LEU A 184 22.22 -0.52 27.08
N SER A 185 23.43 -0.39 26.54
CA SER A 185 23.67 0.45 25.36
C SER A 185 22.83 0.00 24.16
N TYR A 186 22.71 -1.32 23.94
CA TYR A 186 21.87 -1.88 22.89
C TYR A 186 20.38 -1.56 23.11
N VAL A 187 19.86 -1.77 24.33
CA VAL A 187 18.44 -1.48 24.63
C VAL A 187 18.13 0.01 24.40
N THR A 188 18.96 0.90 24.93
CA THR A 188 18.76 2.34 24.78
C THR A 188 18.88 2.80 23.32
N LEU A 189 19.93 2.38 22.62
CA LEU A 189 20.14 2.82 21.24
C LEU A 189 19.15 2.19 20.26
N VAL A 190 18.91 0.88 20.35
CA VAL A 190 18.09 0.18 19.35
C VAL A 190 16.61 0.26 19.70
N VAL A 191 16.24 -0.11 20.93
CA VAL A 191 14.83 -0.24 21.32
C VAL A 191 14.21 1.13 21.58
N PHE A 192 14.91 2.02 22.30
CA PHE A 192 14.39 3.35 22.60
C PHE A 192 14.62 4.36 21.48
N ALA A 193 15.83 4.45 20.90
CA ALA A 193 16.11 5.46 19.89
C ALA A 193 15.74 4.99 18.47
N LEU A 194 16.40 3.97 17.94
CA LEU A 194 16.26 3.59 16.52
C LEU A 194 14.84 3.15 16.14
N LEU A 195 14.19 2.28 16.93
CA LEU A 195 12.80 1.88 16.63
C LEU A 195 11.84 3.07 16.59
N ARG A 196 12.02 4.05 17.48
CA ARG A 196 11.18 5.25 17.53
C ARG A 196 11.44 6.18 16.36
N ILE A 197 12.70 6.35 15.96
CA ILE A 197 13.08 7.11 14.76
C ILE A 197 12.49 6.46 13.52
N VAL A 198 12.63 5.14 13.35
CA VAL A 198 12.07 4.40 12.20
C VAL A 198 10.55 4.55 12.14
N THR A 199 9.87 4.41 13.28
CA THR A 199 8.41 4.59 13.35
C THR A 199 8.00 6.01 12.98
N ALA A 200 8.76 7.02 13.45
CA ALA A 200 8.48 8.42 13.15
C ALA A 200 8.70 8.77 11.67
N ILE A 201 9.77 8.26 11.05
CA ILE A 201 10.03 8.45 9.62
C ILE A 201 8.93 7.78 8.78
N PHE A 202 8.56 6.55 9.12
CA PHE A 202 7.48 5.85 8.43
C PHE A 202 6.14 6.60 8.53
N LEU A 203 5.81 7.12 9.71
CA LEU A 203 4.60 7.92 9.91
C LEU A 203 4.65 9.21 9.10
N LYS A 204 5.79 9.92 9.10
CA LYS A 204 5.99 11.15 8.32
C LYS A 204 5.78 10.91 6.83
N GLU A 205 6.38 9.85 6.29
CA GLU A 205 6.24 9.48 4.88
C GLU A 205 4.80 9.13 4.52
N THR A 206 4.14 8.36 5.38
CA THR A 206 2.75 7.95 5.17
C THR A 206 1.79 9.15 5.19
N LEU A 207 1.99 10.09 6.12
CA LEU A 207 1.20 11.33 6.18
C LEU A 207 1.48 12.25 4.99
N ALA A 208 2.74 12.37 4.55
CA ALA A 208 3.09 13.17 3.37
C ALA A 208 2.43 12.61 2.10
N ASN A 209 2.46 11.28 1.91
CA ASN A 209 1.81 10.64 0.77
C ASN A 209 0.28 10.79 0.82
N ALA A 210 -0.33 10.65 1.99
CA ALA A 210 -1.77 10.89 2.16
C ALA A 210 -2.17 12.34 1.88
N ALA A 211 -1.33 13.32 2.28
CA ALA A 211 -1.56 14.74 2.01
C ALA A 211 -1.45 15.05 0.51
N ASN A 212 -0.43 14.52 -0.17
CA ASN A 212 -0.28 14.65 -1.63
C ASN A 212 -1.49 14.07 -2.38
N ASP A 213 -2.00 12.91 -1.98
CA ASP A 213 -3.20 12.31 -2.59
C ASP A 213 -4.45 13.17 -2.39
N ALA A 214 -4.57 13.86 -1.25
CA ALA A 214 -5.67 14.79 -0.98
C ALA A 214 -5.52 16.09 -1.81
N GLU A 215 -4.31 16.63 -1.94
CA GLU A 215 -4.03 17.82 -2.74
C GLU A 215 -4.25 17.55 -4.24
N LEU A 216 -3.80 16.39 -4.75
CA LEU A 216 -4.08 15.96 -6.12
C LEU A 216 -5.58 15.87 -6.41
N GLN A 217 -6.39 15.38 -5.46
CA GLN A 217 -7.85 15.34 -5.62
C GLN A 217 -8.49 16.74 -5.64
N ILE A 218 -7.97 17.67 -4.83
CA ILE A 218 -8.42 19.06 -4.83
C ILE A 218 -8.10 19.72 -6.18
N ASP A 219 -6.90 19.50 -6.71
CA ASP A 219 -6.47 20.04 -8.00
C ASP A 219 -7.25 19.44 -9.18
N GLU A 220 -7.56 18.14 -9.15
CA GLU A 220 -8.44 17.52 -10.15
C GLU A 220 -9.85 18.11 -10.12
N SER A 221 -10.41 18.35 -8.93
CA SER A 221 -11.72 18.98 -8.77
C SER A 221 -11.71 20.42 -9.31
N LYS A 222 -10.67 21.20 -9.01
CA LYS A 222 -10.49 22.56 -9.55
C LYS A 222 -10.37 22.57 -11.07
N ARG A 223 -9.54 21.70 -11.65
CA ARG A 223 -9.39 21.59 -13.12
C ARG A 223 -10.70 21.20 -13.80
N THR A 224 -11.45 20.29 -13.19
CA THR A 224 -12.76 19.87 -13.68
C THR A 224 -13.75 21.04 -13.64
N SER A 225 -13.79 21.77 -12.52
CA SER A 225 -14.62 22.98 -12.38
C SER A 225 -14.24 24.07 -13.39
N GLN A 226 -12.95 24.35 -13.60
CA GLN A 226 -12.47 25.28 -14.61
C GLN A 226 -12.81 24.85 -16.04
N MET A 227 -12.70 23.54 -16.34
CA MET A 227 -13.09 23.00 -17.63
C MET A 227 -14.59 23.18 -17.90
N TYR A 228 -15.44 22.97 -16.88
CA TYR A 228 -16.87 23.23 -16.99
C TYR A 228 -17.18 24.71 -17.13
N GLN A 229 -16.50 25.58 -16.38
CA GLN A 229 -16.62 27.03 -16.52
C GLN A 229 -16.25 27.49 -17.93
N SER A 230 -15.09 27.07 -18.46
CA SER A 230 -14.67 27.42 -19.82
C SER A 230 -15.69 26.97 -20.87
N LYS A 231 -16.20 25.74 -20.76
CA LYS A 231 -17.23 25.24 -21.69
C LYS A 231 -18.56 25.99 -21.55
N LEU A 232 -18.93 26.40 -20.34
CA LEU A 232 -20.10 27.25 -20.12
C LEU A 232 -19.90 28.61 -20.77
N LYS A 233 -18.73 29.26 -20.58
CA LYS A 233 -18.40 30.52 -21.26
C LYS A 233 -18.48 30.39 -22.78
N ASP A 234 -17.94 29.30 -23.35
CA ASP A 234 -18.04 29.03 -24.78
C ASP A 234 -19.50 28.91 -25.23
N VAL A 235 -20.36 28.25 -24.44
CA VAL A 235 -21.80 28.14 -24.74
C VAL A 235 -22.49 29.50 -24.68
N PHE A 236 -22.23 30.31 -23.65
CA PHE A 236 -22.81 31.66 -23.55
C PHE A 236 -22.33 32.58 -24.68
N HIS A 237 -21.05 32.52 -25.05
CA HIS A 237 -20.55 33.25 -26.23
C HIS A 237 -21.19 32.80 -27.54
N THR A 238 -21.59 31.53 -27.67
CA THR A 238 -22.35 31.09 -28.86
C THR A 238 -23.82 31.50 -28.85
N MET A 239 -24.36 31.90 -27.69
CA MET A 239 -25.73 32.40 -27.55
C MET A 239 -25.82 33.92 -27.70
N ASP A 240 -24.75 34.64 -27.33
CA ASP A 240 -24.60 36.08 -27.46
C ASP A 240 -24.44 36.45 -28.94
N GLY A 241 -25.57 36.75 -29.60
CA GLY A 241 -25.62 37.06 -31.02
C GLY A 241 -25.27 38.51 -31.33
N ASP A 242 -25.35 39.39 -30.33
CA ASP A 242 -25.08 40.82 -30.44
C ASP A 242 -23.69 41.24 -29.89
N ASP A 243 -22.92 40.29 -29.36
CA ASP A 243 -21.59 40.46 -28.76
C ASP A 243 -21.61 41.50 -27.62
N SER A 244 -22.75 41.59 -26.92
CA SER A 244 -22.96 42.54 -25.83
C SER A 244 -22.26 42.14 -24.53
N GLY A 245 -21.75 40.91 -24.46
CA GLY A 245 -21.18 40.32 -23.25
C GLY A 245 -22.25 39.81 -22.27
N SER A 246 -23.51 39.77 -22.69
CA SER A 246 -24.66 39.38 -21.89
C SER A 246 -25.67 38.61 -22.74
N VAL A 247 -26.25 37.53 -22.22
CA VAL A 247 -27.29 36.78 -22.94
C VAL A 247 -28.66 37.23 -22.47
N SER A 248 -29.45 37.81 -23.37
CA SER A 248 -30.83 38.20 -23.10
C SER A 248 -31.77 36.99 -23.07
N TYR A 249 -32.93 37.13 -22.42
CA TYR A 249 -33.95 36.06 -22.38
C TYR A 249 -34.35 35.55 -23.78
N GLN A 250 -34.34 36.44 -24.77
CA GLN A 250 -34.75 36.15 -26.13
C GLN A 250 -33.67 35.33 -26.87
N GLU A 251 -32.41 35.72 -26.76
CA GLU A 251 -31.26 34.96 -27.28
C GLU A 251 -31.12 33.60 -26.60
N PHE A 252 -31.39 33.56 -25.29
CA PHE A 252 -31.38 32.33 -24.50
C PHE A 252 -32.38 31.31 -25.06
N ILE A 253 -33.63 31.71 -25.32
CA ILE A 253 -34.66 30.81 -25.89
C ILE A 253 -34.31 30.38 -27.30
N GLU A 254 -33.86 31.31 -28.16
CA GLU A 254 -33.58 31.02 -29.57
C GLU A 254 -32.45 29.99 -29.74
N HIS A 255 -31.45 30.05 -28.87
CA HIS A 255 -30.29 29.15 -28.92
C HIS A 255 -30.43 27.90 -28.06
N LEU A 256 -31.37 27.86 -27.11
CA LEU A 256 -31.60 26.69 -26.25
C LEU A 256 -32.02 25.44 -27.03
N ASP A 257 -32.73 25.62 -28.15
CA ASP A 257 -33.15 24.52 -29.01
C ASP A 257 -32.03 23.97 -29.90
N HIS A 258 -30.88 24.65 -29.94
CA HIS A 258 -29.74 24.23 -30.75
C HIS A 258 -29.16 22.89 -30.23
N PRO A 259 -28.96 21.89 -31.12
CA PRO A 259 -28.57 20.54 -30.72
C PRO A 259 -27.20 20.47 -30.02
N ILE A 260 -26.31 21.43 -30.29
CA ILE A 260 -25.02 21.53 -29.60
C ILE A 260 -25.23 21.98 -28.15
N ILE A 261 -26.07 22.99 -27.92
CA ILE A 261 -26.33 23.56 -26.59
C ILE A 261 -27.06 22.55 -25.69
N LYS A 262 -28.07 21.85 -26.21
CA LYS A 262 -28.73 20.75 -25.48
C LYS A 262 -27.76 19.66 -25.03
N ARG A 263 -26.76 19.34 -25.86
CA ARG A 263 -25.74 18.34 -25.53
C ARG A 263 -24.77 18.82 -24.46
N TYR A 264 -24.40 20.11 -24.46
CA TYR A 264 -23.58 20.70 -23.39
C TYR A 264 -24.34 20.82 -22.06
N MET A 265 -25.62 21.22 -22.10
CA MET A 265 -26.48 21.27 -20.90
C MET A 265 -26.69 19.87 -20.30
N ALA A 266 -26.88 18.86 -21.14
CA ALA A 266 -26.95 17.46 -20.70
C ALA A 266 -25.62 16.93 -20.12
N LEU A 267 -24.47 17.39 -20.63
CA LEU A 267 -23.15 17.05 -20.06
C LEU A 267 -22.92 17.66 -18.68
N LEU A 268 -23.62 18.74 -18.34
CA LEU A 268 -23.56 19.43 -17.05
C LEU A 268 -24.65 18.96 -16.08
N ASP A 269 -25.43 17.93 -16.46
CA ASP A 269 -26.58 17.42 -15.70
C ASP A 269 -27.68 18.48 -15.45
N ILE A 270 -27.73 19.51 -16.31
CA ILE A 270 -28.76 20.55 -16.25
C ILE A 270 -29.96 20.02 -17.04
N HIS A 271 -30.94 19.47 -16.32
CA HIS A 271 -32.21 19.05 -16.90
C HIS A 271 -33.07 20.27 -17.20
N VAL A 272 -33.05 20.68 -18.46
CA VAL A 272 -33.87 21.78 -19.00
C VAL A 272 -35.33 21.32 -19.10
N HIS A 273 -36.03 21.31 -17.97
CA HIS A 273 -37.49 21.06 -17.92
C HIS A 273 -38.29 22.35 -17.81
N ASP A 274 -37.67 23.41 -17.27
CA ASP A 274 -38.25 24.73 -17.20
C ASP A 274 -37.18 25.78 -17.49
N VAL A 275 -37.15 26.20 -18.75
CA VAL A 275 -36.21 27.20 -19.30
C VAL A 275 -36.34 28.53 -18.56
N ARG A 276 -37.57 28.88 -18.15
CA ARG A 276 -37.85 30.17 -17.55
C ARG A 276 -37.35 30.23 -16.12
N ASN A 277 -37.62 29.18 -15.35
CA ASN A 277 -37.05 29.06 -14.01
C ASN A 277 -35.53 28.94 -14.03
N LEU A 278 -34.93 28.31 -15.04
CA LEU A 278 -33.47 28.24 -15.19
C LEU A 278 -32.87 29.63 -15.47
N PHE A 279 -33.50 30.42 -16.34
CA PHE A 279 -33.07 31.79 -16.62
C PHE A 279 -33.18 32.67 -15.38
N ASP A 280 -34.31 32.60 -14.67
CA ASP A 280 -34.56 33.39 -13.46
C ASP A 280 -33.60 33.02 -12.28
N ILE A 281 -33.00 31.81 -12.31
CA ILE A 281 -31.97 31.39 -11.33
C ILE A 281 -30.57 31.94 -11.69
N LEU A 282 -30.31 32.17 -12.98
CA LEU A 282 -29.03 32.64 -13.51
C LEU A 282 -28.97 34.17 -13.66
N ASP A 283 -30.12 34.81 -13.78
CA ASP A 283 -30.30 36.27 -13.79
C ASP A 283 -30.06 36.86 -12.39
N ASP A 284 -29.28 37.92 -12.31
CA ASP A 284 -29.01 38.67 -11.06
C ASP A 284 -30.07 39.76 -10.78
N GLY A 285 -31.12 39.82 -11.62
CA GLY A 285 -32.27 40.70 -11.51
C GLY A 285 -32.26 41.86 -12.51
N ASP A 286 -31.31 41.88 -13.45
CA ASP A 286 -31.20 42.87 -14.52
C ASP A 286 -31.89 42.42 -15.83
N GLY A 287 -32.40 41.17 -15.87
CA GLY A 287 -33.08 40.60 -17.03
C GLY A 287 -32.11 40.02 -18.07
N LYS A 288 -30.84 39.82 -17.70
CA LYS A 288 -29.76 39.32 -18.55
C LYS A 288 -28.89 38.34 -17.78
N ILE A 289 -28.22 37.43 -18.49
CA ILE A 289 -27.21 36.55 -17.89
C ILE A 289 -25.83 37.08 -18.27
N THR A 290 -25.06 37.53 -17.28
CA THR A 290 -23.68 37.97 -17.45
C THR A 290 -22.70 36.85 -17.11
N VAL A 291 -21.60 36.78 -17.86
CA VAL A 291 -20.55 35.77 -17.69
C VAL A 291 -19.30 36.43 -17.11
N GLU A 292 -19.23 36.60 -15.79
CA GLU A 292 -17.96 36.89 -15.10
C GLU A 292 -17.13 35.61 -14.84
#